data_AF-A0A9J6FNM1-F1
#
_entry.id   AF-A0A9J6FNM1-F1
#
_cell.length_a   1.000
_cell.length_b   1.000
_cell.length_c   1.000
_cell.angle_alpha   90.00
_cell.angle_beta   90.00
_cell.angle_gamma   90.00
#
_symmetry.space_group_name_H-M   'P 1'
#
loop_
_entity.id
_entity.type
_entity.pdbx_description
1 polymer ?
#
loop_
_entity_poly.entity_id
_entity_poly.type
_entity_poly.pdbx_seq_one_letter_code
_entity_poly.pdbx_strand_id
1 'polypeptide(L)'
;MASQSRCEANWLTDDISCETHVKVIKLSYTWTIHNFTMRPEETGKKIRSSTFSTAGPGNNKWRLNLYPNGSSEDSKDYVSLFLRLACSDKKDVFAQFKFAVLGEAGQKTDILETTHLFVPRSSWGWKNFLVRDRLLKGNDSLVAQDKLTIFCEVISFVDSVNISSPNKVTAVNVPECQLSQDFRLLATISSVL
;
A
#
# COMPACT_ATOMS: atom_id res chain seq x y z
N MET A 1 55.35 45.24 -2.54
CA MET A 1 54.02 44.97 -3.12
C MET A 1 53.71 43.49 -2.96
N ALA A 2 52.84 43.15 -2.01
CA ALA A 2 52.06 41.91 -1.98
C ALA A 2 51.05 42.06 -0.84
N SER A 3 49.79 42.33 -1.16
CA SER A 3 48.67 42.24 -0.22
C SER A 3 47.67 41.26 -0.80
N GLN A 4 47.61 40.07 -0.21
CA GLN A 4 46.64 39.04 -0.53
C GLN A 4 45.40 39.29 0.32
N SER A 5 44.32 39.78 -0.30
CA SER A 5 43.00 39.85 0.30
C SER A 5 42.30 38.50 0.13
N ARG A 6 42.18 37.72 1.21
CA ARG A 6 41.36 36.51 1.27
C ARG A 6 39.94 36.93 1.67
N CYS A 7 39.02 36.98 0.71
CA CYS A 7 37.60 37.13 1.01
C CYS A 7 37.07 35.76 1.48
N GLU A 8 36.79 35.63 2.78
CA GLU A 8 36.05 34.49 3.31
C GLU A 8 34.56 34.70 3.03
N ALA A 9 34.00 33.88 2.14
CA ALA A 9 32.56 33.78 1.99
C ALA A 9 32.01 32.91 3.13
N ASN A 10 31.50 33.56 4.18
CA ASN A 10 30.66 32.91 5.18
C ASN A 10 29.32 32.56 4.51
N TRP A 11 29.23 31.36 3.93
CA TRP A 11 27.96 30.76 3.60
C TRP A 11 27.31 30.29 4.91
N LEU A 12 26.45 31.13 5.48
CA LEU A 12 25.40 30.66 6.39
C LEU A 12 24.53 29.69 5.57
N THR A 13 24.74 28.40 5.75
CA THR A 13 23.80 27.39 5.27
C THR A 13 22.55 27.55 6.12
N ASP A 14 21.62 28.39 5.67
CA ASP A 14 20.24 28.30 6.12
C ASP A 14 19.78 26.88 5.77
N ASP A 15 19.72 26.03 6.78
CA ASP A 15 19.28 24.65 6.66
C ASP A 15 17.77 24.67 6.36
N ILE A 16 17.42 24.76 5.08
CA ILE A 16 16.04 24.66 4.61
C ILE A 16 15.64 23.20 4.77
N SER A 17 15.19 22.85 5.97
CA SER A 17 14.59 21.57 6.26
C SER A 17 13.09 21.64 5.98
N CYS A 18 12.60 20.68 5.19
CA CYS A 18 11.17 20.47 4.96
C CYS A 18 10.77 19.16 5.62
N GLU A 19 9.84 19.22 6.57
CA GLU A 19 9.35 18.05 7.29
C GLU A 19 7.90 17.73 6.87
N THR A 20 7.64 16.48 6.46
CA THR A 20 6.29 16.01 6.16
C THR A 20 5.82 15.05 7.24
N HIS A 21 4.76 15.44 7.94
CA HIS A 21 4.12 14.58 8.93
C HIS A 21 2.94 13.85 8.28
N VAL A 22 3.05 12.52 8.17
CA VAL A 22 1.96 11.66 7.66
C VAL A 22 1.30 10.94 8.82
N LYS A 23 -0.01 11.17 9.00
CA LYS A 23 -0.80 10.42 9.97
C LYS A 23 -1.27 9.13 9.32
N VAL A 24 -1.00 8.00 9.98
CA VAL A 24 -1.44 6.68 9.53
C VAL A 24 -2.48 6.09 10.48
N ILE A 25 -3.42 5.33 9.93
CA ILE A 25 -4.42 4.59 10.69
C ILE A 25 -4.22 3.11 10.39
N LYS A 26 -3.95 2.34 11.44
CA LYS A 26 -3.72 0.90 11.37
C LYS A 26 -4.95 0.14 11.86
N LEU A 27 -5.35 -0.87 11.10
CA LEU A 27 -6.46 -1.76 11.42
C LEU A 27 -6.00 -3.20 11.20
N SER A 28 -6.23 -4.05 12.20
CA SER A 28 -5.98 -5.48 12.12
C SER A 28 -7.31 -6.23 12.12
N TYR A 29 -7.43 -7.24 11.28
CA TYR A 29 -8.62 -8.07 11.14
C TYR A 29 -8.21 -9.53 11.00
N THR A 30 -8.82 -10.40 11.81
CA THR A 30 -8.60 -11.85 11.74
C THR A 30 -9.89 -12.52 11.28
N TRP A 31 -9.78 -13.40 10.29
CA TRP A 31 -10.90 -14.13 9.73
C TRP A 31 -10.60 -15.62 9.68
N THR A 32 -11.37 -16.41 10.42
CA THR A 32 -11.30 -17.88 10.43
C THR A 32 -12.39 -18.45 9.53
N ILE A 33 -11.98 -19.31 8.60
CA ILE A 33 -12.87 -20.12 7.77
C ILE A 33 -12.84 -21.54 8.33
N HIS A 34 -14.01 -22.00 8.77
CA HIS A 34 -14.20 -23.37 9.26
C HIS A 34 -14.51 -24.32 8.11
N ASN A 35 -14.18 -25.59 8.32
CA ASN A 35 -14.39 -26.69 7.39
C ASN A 35 -13.82 -26.38 6.00
N PHE A 36 -12.58 -25.86 5.97
CA PHE A 36 -11.98 -25.26 4.79
C PHE A 36 -11.81 -26.28 3.64
N THR A 37 -11.38 -27.50 3.97
CA THR A 37 -11.19 -28.58 3.00
C THR A 37 -12.50 -29.03 2.34
N MET A 38 -13.64 -28.81 3.00
CA MET A 38 -14.99 -29.22 2.56
C MET A 38 -15.78 -28.09 1.88
N ARG A 39 -15.15 -26.97 1.54
CA ARG A 39 -15.81 -25.82 0.93
C ARG A 39 -16.32 -26.15 -0.50
N PRO A 40 -17.60 -25.89 -0.82
CA PRO A 40 -18.20 -26.25 -2.11
C PRO A 40 -17.87 -25.28 -3.25
N GLU A 41 -17.22 -24.14 -2.97
CA GLU A 41 -16.95 -23.12 -3.97
C GLU A 41 -16.06 -23.63 -5.10
N GLU A 42 -16.59 -23.74 -6.32
CA GLU A 42 -15.82 -24.02 -7.54
C GLU A 42 -14.76 -22.94 -7.85
N THR A 43 -13.85 -23.22 -8.78
CA THR A 43 -12.88 -22.24 -9.29
C THR A 43 -13.60 -20.96 -9.77
N GLY A 44 -13.08 -19.80 -9.35
CA GLY A 44 -13.67 -18.49 -9.61
C GLY A 44 -14.85 -18.13 -8.69
N LYS A 45 -15.31 -19.04 -7.81
CA LYS A 45 -16.29 -18.72 -6.75
C LYS A 45 -15.56 -18.34 -5.46
N LYS A 46 -16.18 -17.46 -4.67
CA LYS A 46 -15.56 -16.85 -3.49
C LYS A 46 -16.44 -16.86 -2.26
N ILE A 47 -15.75 -16.91 -1.13
CA ILE A 47 -16.26 -16.63 0.20
C ILE A 47 -15.91 -15.18 0.54
N ARG A 48 -16.79 -14.51 1.30
CA ARG A 48 -16.58 -13.14 1.73
C ARG A 48 -16.55 -13.08 3.25
N SER A 49 -15.59 -12.34 3.81
CA SER A 49 -15.60 -12.03 5.23
C SER A 49 -16.72 -11.03 5.57
N SER A 50 -16.97 -10.86 6.85
CA SER A 50 -17.66 -9.67 7.36
C SER A 50 -16.89 -8.40 6.95
N THR A 51 -17.62 -7.30 6.88
CA THR A 51 -17.01 -5.99 6.63
C THR A 51 -16.36 -5.46 7.90
N PHE A 52 -15.19 -4.83 7.77
CA PHE A 52 -14.45 -4.20 8.85
C PHE A 52 -14.01 -2.79 8.42
N SER A 53 -13.89 -1.85 9.36
CA SER A 53 -13.68 -0.43 9.03
C SER A 53 -12.50 0.16 9.77
N THR A 54 -11.77 1.06 9.11
CA THR A 54 -10.72 1.87 9.75
C THR A 54 -11.38 3.01 10.52
N ALA A 55 -10.91 3.31 11.74
CA ALA A 55 -11.43 4.39 12.59
C ALA A 55 -10.98 5.80 12.12
N GLY A 56 -11.07 6.04 10.81
CA GLY A 56 -10.54 7.23 10.13
C GLY A 56 -11.56 7.96 9.27
N PRO A 57 -11.17 9.14 8.75
CA PRO A 57 -12.00 9.89 7.81
C PRO A 57 -12.27 9.07 6.53
N GLY A 58 -13.47 9.21 5.98
CA GLY A 58 -13.86 8.58 4.71
C GLY A 58 -14.65 7.27 4.82
N ASN A 59 -15.02 6.83 6.03
CA ASN A 59 -15.90 5.67 6.26
C ASN A 59 -15.49 4.42 5.45
N ASN A 60 -14.19 4.16 5.39
CA ASN A 60 -13.62 3.09 4.57
C ASN A 60 -14.02 1.73 5.16
N LYS A 61 -14.83 1.00 4.41
CA LYS A 61 -15.31 -0.33 4.74
C LYS A 61 -14.60 -1.34 3.87
N TRP A 62 -13.86 -2.23 4.49
CA TRP A 62 -13.06 -3.27 3.87
C TRP A 62 -13.70 -4.64 4.07
N ARG A 63 -13.42 -5.58 3.18
CA ARG A 63 -13.68 -7.00 3.39
C ARG A 63 -12.66 -7.85 2.64
N LEU A 64 -12.52 -9.10 3.05
CA LEU A 64 -11.74 -10.09 2.35
C LEU A 64 -12.63 -10.89 1.39
N ASN A 65 -12.12 -11.15 0.19
CA ASN A 65 -12.66 -12.16 -0.70
C ASN A 65 -11.62 -13.28 -0.84
N LEU A 66 -12.02 -14.50 -0.50
CA LEU A 66 -11.18 -15.68 -0.61
C LEU A 66 -11.79 -16.64 -1.63
N TYR A 67 -10.97 -17.16 -2.55
CA TYR A 67 -11.35 -18.16 -3.54
C TYR A 67 -10.64 -19.47 -3.18
N PRO A 68 -11.34 -20.46 -2.58
CA PRO A 68 -10.70 -21.70 -2.09
C PRO A 68 -10.08 -22.57 -3.19
N ASN A 69 -10.60 -22.45 -4.42
CA ASN A 69 -10.21 -23.23 -5.61
C ASN A 69 -9.64 -22.31 -6.71
N GLY A 70 -8.97 -21.23 -6.33
CA GLY A 70 -8.43 -20.24 -7.26
C GLY A 70 -9.48 -19.26 -7.78
N SER A 71 -9.01 -18.07 -8.16
CA SER A 71 -9.87 -17.02 -8.73
C SER A 71 -10.15 -17.20 -10.23
N SER A 72 -9.34 -18.00 -10.90
CA SER A 72 -9.47 -18.37 -12.32
C SER A 72 -8.72 -19.69 -12.57
N GLU A 73 -8.87 -20.26 -13.76
CA GLU A 73 -8.29 -21.56 -14.12
C GLU A 73 -6.75 -21.61 -13.96
N ASP A 74 -6.08 -20.49 -14.23
CA ASP A 74 -4.63 -20.28 -14.05
C ASP A 74 -4.16 -20.40 -12.59
N SER A 75 -5.08 -20.32 -11.62
CA SER A 75 -4.81 -20.26 -10.18
C SER A 75 -5.55 -21.33 -9.40
N LYS A 76 -6.11 -22.36 -10.07
CA LYS A 76 -6.93 -23.41 -9.44
C LYS A 76 -6.21 -24.23 -8.36
N ASP A 77 -4.90 -24.37 -8.50
CA ASP A 77 -4.04 -25.10 -7.55
C ASP A 77 -3.66 -24.23 -6.33
N TYR A 78 -4.20 -23.02 -6.25
CA TYR A 78 -3.96 -22.06 -5.18
C TYR A 78 -5.26 -21.59 -4.54
N VAL A 79 -5.15 -21.17 -3.30
CA VAL A 79 -6.12 -20.28 -2.68
C VAL A 79 -5.77 -18.86 -3.10
N SER A 80 -6.75 -18.13 -3.65
CA SER A 80 -6.59 -16.70 -3.98
C SER A 80 -7.22 -15.82 -2.90
N LEU A 81 -6.58 -14.70 -2.57
CA LEU A 81 -7.02 -13.81 -1.50
C LEU A 81 -6.90 -12.35 -1.91
N PHE A 82 -7.98 -11.59 -1.72
CA PHE A 82 -8.06 -10.18 -2.10
C PHE A 82 -8.68 -9.32 -1.01
N LEU A 83 -8.10 -8.15 -0.81
CA LEU A 83 -8.71 -7.06 -0.05
C LEU A 83 -9.65 -6.30 -0.97
N ARG A 84 -10.86 -6.01 -0.51
CA ARG A 84 -11.85 -5.24 -1.25
C ARG A 84 -12.27 -4.02 -0.45
N LEU A 85 -12.18 -2.85 -1.09
CA LEU A 85 -12.82 -1.64 -0.59
C LEU A 85 -14.32 -1.74 -0.90
N ALA A 86 -15.13 -2.13 0.08
CA ALA A 86 -16.56 -2.32 -0.09
C ALA A 86 -17.32 -0.99 -0.21
N CYS A 87 -16.93 0.01 0.58
CA CYS A 87 -17.52 1.35 0.61
C CYS A 87 -16.47 2.36 1.05
N SER A 88 -16.55 3.59 0.55
CA SER A 88 -15.78 4.75 0.99
C SER A 88 -16.49 6.02 0.53
N ASP A 89 -16.34 7.09 1.30
CA ASP A 89 -16.77 8.44 0.90
C ASP A 89 -15.69 9.13 0.04
N LYS A 90 -14.48 8.57 -0.02
CA LYS A 90 -13.38 9.05 -0.87
C LYS A 90 -13.46 8.43 -2.26
N LYS A 91 -12.98 9.17 -3.28
CA LYS A 91 -12.88 8.68 -4.67
C LYS A 91 -11.82 7.59 -4.80
N ASP A 92 -10.74 7.73 -4.05
CA ASP A 92 -9.66 6.77 -3.95
C ASP A 92 -9.12 6.71 -2.52
N VAL A 93 -8.53 5.56 -2.19
CA VAL A 93 -7.96 5.28 -0.87
C VAL A 93 -6.62 4.60 -1.10
N PHE A 94 -5.54 5.32 -0.79
CA PHE A 94 -4.20 4.74 -0.78
C PHE A 94 -4.01 3.96 0.51
N ALA A 95 -3.75 2.66 0.38
CA ALA A 95 -3.59 1.78 1.53
C ALA A 95 -2.46 0.77 1.31
N GLN A 96 -1.64 0.61 2.34
CA GLN A 96 -0.77 -0.55 2.49
C GLN A 96 -1.56 -1.65 3.19
N PHE A 97 -1.42 -2.88 2.74
CA PHE A 97 -2.05 -4.01 3.41
C PHE A 97 -1.18 -5.25 3.36
N LYS A 98 -1.34 -6.06 4.39
CA LYS A 98 -0.61 -7.31 4.61
C LYS A 98 -1.59 -8.44 4.89
N PHE A 99 -1.33 -9.60 4.29
CA PHE A 99 -1.95 -10.87 4.65
C PHE A 99 -0.93 -11.81 5.28
N ALA A 100 -1.41 -12.66 6.17
CA ALA A 100 -0.66 -13.79 6.70
C ALA A 100 -1.62 -14.92 7.06
N VAL A 101 -1.13 -16.16 7.03
CA VAL A 101 -1.81 -17.30 7.63
C VAL A 101 -1.40 -17.41 9.09
N LEU A 102 -2.39 -17.50 9.99
CA LEU A 102 -2.15 -17.75 11.40
C LEU A 102 -2.20 -19.25 11.67
N GLY A 103 -1.10 -19.79 12.20
CA GLY A 103 -1.09 -21.12 12.76
C GLY A 103 -1.67 -21.15 14.18
N GLU A 104 -1.79 -22.35 14.75
CA GLU A 104 -2.48 -22.60 16.03
C GLU A 104 -1.86 -21.85 17.22
N ALA A 105 -0.53 -21.70 17.25
CA ALA A 105 0.18 -20.96 18.30
C ALA A 105 0.26 -19.44 18.03
N GLY A 106 -0.48 -18.93 17.03
CA GLY A 106 -0.50 -17.51 16.66
C GLY A 106 0.67 -17.06 15.79
N GLN A 107 1.54 -17.98 15.36
CA GLN A 107 2.62 -17.69 14.42
C GLN A 107 2.05 -17.26 13.06
N LYS A 108 2.67 -16.24 12.46
CA LYS A 108 2.32 -15.74 11.12
C LYS A 108 3.23 -16.38 10.08
N THR A 109 2.64 -16.94 9.03
CA THR A 109 3.32 -17.55 7.89
C THR A 109 2.70 -17.05 6.58
N ASP A 110 3.30 -17.39 5.43
CA ASP A 110 2.79 -17.03 4.10
C ASP A 110 2.43 -15.53 4.00
N ILE A 111 3.38 -14.70 4.47
CA ILE A 111 3.17 -13.26 4.62
C ILE A 111 3.39 -12.58 3.28
N LEU A 112 2.38 -11.86 2.79
CA LEU A 112 2.47 -11.00 1.63
C LEU A 112 1.98 -9.60 1.96
N GLU A 113 2.69 -8.58 1.49
CA GLU A 113 2.42 -7.18 1.78
C GLU A 113 2.60 -6.35 0.52
N THR A 114 1.72 -5.36 0.33
CA THR A 114 1.79 -4.44 -0.79
C THR A 114 1.07 -3.14 -0.47
N THR A 115 1.25 -2.15 -1.33
CA THR A 115 0.54 -0.87 -1.28
C THR A 115 -0.21 -0.69 -2.58
N HIS A 116 -1.45 -0.22 -2.48
CA HIS A 116 -2.32 -0.06 -3.64
C HIS A 116 -3.29 1.11 -3.48
N LEU A 117 -3.65 1.73 -4.60
CA LEU A 117 -4.67 2.76 -4.69
C LEU A 117 -6.02 2.11 -5.00
N PHE A 118 -6.91 2.08 -4.02
CA PHE A 118 -8.24 1.50 -4.18
C PHE A 118 -9.27 2.54 -4.58
N VAL A 119 -10.06 2.25 -5.60
CA VAL A 119 -11.31 2.96 -5.86
C VAL A 119 -12.48 2.20 -5.21
N PRO A 120 -13.58 2.86 -4.80
CA PRO A 120 -14.72 2.17 -4.23
C PRO A 120 -15.17 0.96 -5.06
N ARG A 121 -15.41 -0.16 -4.37
CA ARG A 121 -15.81 -1.46 -4.94
C ARG A 121 -14.69 -2.19 -5.72
N SER A 122 -13.47 -1.66 -5.78
CA SER A 122 -12.30 -2.38 -6.34
C SER A 122 -11.72 -3.37 -5.34
N SER A 123 -10.87 -4.26 -5.85
CA SER A 123 -10.14 -5.23 -5.04
C SER A 123 -8.74 -5.47 -5.58
N TRP A 124 -7.81 -5.75 -4.68
CA TRP A 124 -6.42 -6.05 -4.98
C TRP A 124 -5.91 -7.16 -4.06
N GLY A 125 -4.94 -7.94 -4.52
CA GLY A 125 -4.42 -9.09 -3.78
C GLY A 125 -3.73 -10.09 -4.69
N TRP A 126 -3.67 -11.34 -4.25
CA TRP A 126 -2.85 -12.37 -4.88
C TRP A 126 -3.71 -13.55 -5.34
N LYS A 127 -3.58 -13.88 -6.63
CA LYS A 127 -4.16 -15.10 -7.20
C LYS A 127 -3.54 -16.36 -6.60
N ASN A 128 -2.23 -16.33 -6.38
CA ASN A 128 -1.46 -17.47 -5.89
C ASN A 128 -1.01 -17.21 -4.45
N PHE A 129 -1.95 -16.93 -3.55
CA PHE A 129 -1.62 -16.57 -2.16
C PHE A 129 -1.07 -17.77 -1.38
N LEU A 130 -1.71 -18.94 -1.53
CA LEU A 130 -1.35 -20.14 -0.77
C LEU A 130 -1.56 -21.38 -1.64
N VAL A 131 -0.59 -22.29 -1.66
CA VAL A 131 -0.70 -23.55 -2.43
C VAL A 131 -1.78 -24.42 -1.79
N ARG A 132 -2.80 -24.81 -2.56
CA ARG A 132 -3.97 -25.54 -2.06
C ARG A 132 -3.59 -26.89 -1.45
N ASP A 133 -2.68 -27.62 -2.08
CA ASP A 133 -2.20 -28.93 -1.62
C ASP A 133 -1.59 -28.90 -0.21
N ARG A 134 -0.97 -27.78 0.21
CA ARG A 134 -0.42 -27.65 1.57
C ARG A 134 -1.51 -27.72 2.62
N LEU A 135 -2.73 -27.30 2.29
CA LEU A 135 -3.89 -27.30 3.17
C LEU A 135 -4.57 -28.66 3.24
N LEU A 136 -4.50 -29.44 2.16
CA LEU A 136 -5.16 -30.74 2.04
C LEU A 136 -4.35 -31.88 2.67
N LYS A 137 -3.02 -31.75 2.74
CA LYS A 137 -2.13 -32.83 3.18
C LYS A 137 -2.14 -33.12 4.69
N GLY A 138 -2.97 -32.43 5.48
CA GLY A 138 -3.29 -32.76 6.88
C GLY A 138 -2.14 -32.67 7.90
N ASN A 139 -0.90 -32.54 7.43
CA ASN A 139 0.32 -32.54 8.27
C ASN A 139 0.86 -31.12 8.52
N ASP A 140 0.23 -30.10 7.93
CA ASP A 140 0.66 -28.71 8.09
C ASP A 140 -0.14 -28.04 9.21
N SER A 141 0.57 -27.50 10.21
CA SER A 141 0.02 -26.82 11.39
C SER A 141 -0.87 -25.59 11.05
N LEU A 142 -0.90 -25.20 9.78
CA LEU A 142 -1.64 -24.07 9.23
C LEU A 142 -3.14 -24.34 9.09
N VAL A 143 -3.56 -25.60 9.02
CA VAL A 143 -4.96 -26.02 8.95
C VAL A 143 -5.24 -27.00 10.08
N ALA A 144 -4.90 -26.59 11.30
CA ALA A 144 -5.29 -27.32 12.50
C ALA A 144 -6.82 -27.40 12.58
N GLN A 145 -7.36 -28.61 12.75
CA GLN A 145 -8.80 -28.85 12.91
C GLN A 145 -9.67 -28.34 11.73
N ASP A 146 -9.15 -28.39 10.50
CA ASP A 146 -9.85 -27.95 9.28
C ASP A 146 -10.27 -26.47 9.29
N LYS A 147 -9.45 -25.63 9.94
CA LYS A 147 -9.66 -24.17 10.03
C LYS A 147 -8.52 -23.44 9.32
N LEU A 148 -8.87 -22.59 8.37
CA LEU A 148 -7.92 -21.63 7.80
C LEU A 148 -8.14 -20.26 8.44
N THR A 149 -7.13 -19.73 9.12
CA THR A 149 -7.19 -18.40 9.74
C THR A 149 -6.31 -17.41 9.01
N ILE A 150 -6.95 -16.38 8.45
CA ILE A 150 -6.29 -15.28 7.75
C ILE A 150 -6.17 -14.07 8.67
N PHE A 151 -4.95 -13.58 8.84
CA PHE A 151 -4.68 -12.27 9.42
C PHE A 151 -4.53 -11.24 8.30
N CYS A 152 -5.23 -10.12 8.43
CA CYS A 152 -5.13 -8.96 7.56
C CYS A 152 -4.78 -7.73 8.38
N GLU A 153 -3.82 -6.95 7.90
CA GLU A 153 -3.52 -5.63 8.42
C GLU A 153 -3.68 -4.62 7.29
N VAL A 154 -4.38 -3.52 7.56
CA VAL A 154 -4.59 -2.42 6.62
C VAL A 154 -4.08 -1.13 7.28
N ILE A 155 -3.19 -0.45 6.59
CA ILE A 155 -2.64 0.85 6.97
C ILE A 155 -3.13 1.87 5.94
N SER A 156 -4.00 2.78 6.38
CA SER A 156 -4.49 3.90 5.57
C SER A 156 -3.72 5.16 5.90
N PHE A 157 -3.34 5.91 4.87
CA PHE A 157 -2.70 7.20 5.01
C PHE A 157 -3.78 8.29 5.09
N VAL A 158 -3.71 9.13 6.12
CA VAL A 158 -4.57 10.32 6.25
C VAL A 158 -3.81 11.48 5.63
N ASP A 159 -4.54 12.32 4.87
CA ASP A 159 -3.99 13.45 4.13
C ASP A 159 -3.07 14.28 5.04
N SER A 160 -1.82 14.49 4.61
CA SER A 160 -0.78 15.19 5.37
C SER A 160 -0.99 16.69 5.31
N VAL A 161 -0.74 17.39 6.43
CA VAL A 161 -0.62 18.86 6.45
C VAL A 161 0.85 19.18 6.21
N ASN A 162 1.17 19.80 5.08
CA ASN A 162 2.49 20.40 4.87
C ASN A 162 2.59 21.64 5.76
N ILE A 163 3.41 21.58 6.81
CA ILE A 163 3.72 22.75 7.64
C ILE A 163 5.04 23.30 7.13
N SER A 164 4.97 24.23 6.18
CA SER A 164 6.11 25.10 5.88
C SER A 164 6.20 26.16 6.98
N SER A 165 7.35 26.30 7.63
CA SER A 165 7.62 27.39 8.58
C SER A 165 7.26 28.76 7.97
N PRO A 166 6.57 29.66 8.69
CA PRO A 166 6.33 31.01 8.19
C PRO A 166 7.67 31.77 8.18
N ASN A 167 8.35 31.79 7.04
CA ASN A 167 9.55 32.60 6.87
C ASN A 167 9.21 34.08 7.05
N LYS A 168 10.02 34.78 7.85
CA LYS A 168 10.09 36.23 7.88
C LYS A 168 10.53 36.67 6.48
N VAL A 169 9.59 37.18 5.68
CA VAL A 169 9.82 37.55 4.28
C VAL A 169 10.89 38.64 4.21
N THR A 170 12.13 38.27 3.92
CA THR A 170 13.03 39.14 3.18
C THR A 170 12.74 38.93 1.70
N ALA A 171 12.53 40.02 0.97
CA ALA A 171 12.25 39.99 -0.46
C ALA A 171 13.48 39.47 -1.21
N VAL A 172 13.58 38.16 -1.37
CA VAL A 172 14.53 37.54 -2.28
C VAL A 172 13.90 37.65 -3.67
N ASN A 173 14.55 38.41 -4.54
CA ASN A 173 14.11 38.58 -5.92
C ASN A 173 14.39 37.26 -6.65
N VAL A 174 13.40 36.37 -6.70
CA VAL A 174 13.50 35.08 -7.39
C VAL A 174 13.40 35.34 -8.90
N PRO A 175 14.45 35.05 -9.69
CA PRO A 175 14.36 35.17 -11.14
C PRO A 175 13.28 34.24 -11.69
N GLU A 176 12.57 34.71 -12.71
CA GLU A 176 11.53 33.94 -13.39
C GLU A 176 12.10 32.60 -13.91
N CYS A 177 11.35 31.52 -13.73
CA CYS A 177 11.77 30.18 -14.13
C CYS A 177 11.91 30.08 -15.67
N GLN A 178 13.15 30.05 -16.16
CA GLN A 178 13.46 29.99 -17.59
C GLN A 178 13.59 28.56 -18.15
N LEU A 179 13.24 27.54 -17.36
CA LEU A 179 13.37 26.14 -17.75
C LEU A 179 12.68 25.84 -19.10
N SER A 180 11.53 26.46 -19.35
CA SER A 180 10.79 26.29 -20.61
C SER A 180 11.46 26.93 -21.83
N GLN A 181 12.30 27.95 -21.62
CA GLN A 181 13.10 28.59 -22.66
C GLN A 181 14.41 27.81 -22.90
N ASP A 182 15.04 27.30 -21.84
CA ASP A 182 16.25 26.47 -21.93
C ASP A 182 15.99 25.16 -22.69
N PHE A 183 14.84 24.51 -22.46
CA PHE A 183 14.47 23.31 -23.22
C PHE A 183 14.14 23.58 -24.70
N ARG A 184 13.73 24.81 -25.07
CA ARG A 184 13.48 25.18 -26.47
C ARG A 184 14.79 25.41 -27.24
N LEU A 185 15.84 25.89 -26.58
CA LEU A 185 17.17 26.08 -27.18
C LEU A 185 17.80 24.75 -27.62
N LEU A 186 17.53 23.64 -26.91
CA LEU A 186 18.01 22.31 -27.28
C LEU A 186 17.32 21.71 -28.52
N ALA A 187 16.06 22.08 -28.78
CA ALA A 187 15.31 21.57 -29.92
C ALA A 187 15.64 22.26 -31.26
N THR A 188 16.41 23.35 -31.25
CA THR A 188 16.72 24.13 -32.47
C THR A 188 18.12 23.80 -33.03
N ILE A 189 18.93 22.99 -32.34
CA ILE A 189 20.30 22.62 -32.77
C ILE A 189 20.32 21.30 -33.57
N SER A 190 19.16 20.67 -33.84
CA SER A 190 19.08 19.45 -34.68
C SER A 190 18.68 19.70 -36.14
N SER A 191 18.87 20.90 -36.68
CA SER A 191 18.64 21.18 -38.12
C SER A 191 19.83 21.82 -38.85
N VAL A 192 21.03 21.79 -38.27
CA VAL A 192 22.28 22.09 -39.01
C VAL A 192 23.36 21.10 -38.60
N LEU A 193 23.28 19.89 -39.14
CA LEU A 193 24.38 19.04 -39.62
C LEU A 193 23.79 17.82 -40.33
#